data_AF-A0A3E0IKS5-F1
#
_entry.id   AF-A0A3E0IKS5-F1
#
_cell.length_a   1.000
_cell.length_b   1.000
_cell.length_c   1.000
_cell.angle_alpha   90.00
_cell.angle_beta   90.00
_cell.angle_gamma   90.00
#
_symmetry.space_group_name_H-M   'P 1'
#
loop_
_entity.id
_entity.type
_entity.pdbx_description
1 polymer ?
#
loop_
_entity_poly.entity_id
_entity_poly.type
_entity_poly.pdbx_seq_one_letter_code
_entity_poly.pdbx_strand_id
1 'polypeptide(L)'
;MTKVNIKKFETDKQGNPIKATNESFSIAIEPIVPRQFGALAKVFNEMQKDLQKNEEFRKTVQNLFSLFQEGFDLQDIFRSEEFNVFTILDALGFLIENAPKRLSQIVGIASGINATYLEAQDVDTYFDIIEAIIEVNDIEKVVSRIKALQKKLGKAFAFMMPKTDEEEARNATS
;
A
#
# COMPACT_ATOMS: atom_id res chain seq x y z
N MET A 1 -16.58 -0.72 12.05
CA MET A 1 -16.17 -2.14 12.11
C MET A 1 -17.07 -2.88 11.16
N THR A 2 -16.50 -3.67 10.25
CA THR A 2 -17.24 -4.39 9.22
C THR A 2 -16.92 -5.87 9.37
N LYS A 3 -17.93 -6.74 9.25
CA LYS A 3 -17.73 -8.19 9.40
C LYS A 3 -17.68 -8.84 8.03
N VAL A 4 -16.69 -9.71 7.84
CA VAL A 4 -16.54 -10.49 6.62
C VAL A 4 -16.56 -11.97 6.99
N ASN A 5 -17.25 -12.78 6.20
CA ASN A 5 -17.24 -14.22 6.37
C ASN A 5 -16.09 -14.79 5.56
N ILE A 6 -15.20 -15.55 6.20
CA ILE A 6 -14.08 -16.18 5.52
C ILE A 6 -14.15 -17.69 5.68
N LYS A 7 -13.65 -18.40 4.67
CA LYS A 7 -13.59 -19.85 4.69
C LYS A 7 -12.57 -20.32 5.70
N LYS A 8 -12.90 -21.38 6.43
CA LYS A 8 -12.01 -22.00 7.40
C LYS A 8 -11.10 -23.02 6.70
N PHE A 9 -9.82 -22.97 7.05
CA PHE A 9 -8.81 -23.90 6.59
C PHE A 9 -8.20 -24.65 7.77
N GLU A 10 -7.87 -25.93 7.56
CA GLU A 10 -6.89 -26.62 8.40
C GLU A 10 -5.53 -25.98 8.16
N THR A 11 -4.80 -25.65 9.22
CA THR A 11 -3.50 -24.96 9.11
C THR A 11 -2.35 -25.82 9.62
N ASP A 12 -1.15 -25.59 9.08
CA ASP A 12 0.08 -26.14 9.63
C ASP A 12 0.45 -25.49 10.98
N LYS A 13 1.57 -25.92 11.57
CA LYS A 13 2.08 -25.37 12.84
C LYS A 13 2.48 -23.90 12.73
N GLN A 14 2.67 -23.39 11.51
CA GLN A 14 2.99 -21.99 11.20
C GLN A 14 1.75 -21.17 10.85
N GLY A 15 0.56 -21.78 10.83
CA GLY A 15 -0.70 -21.12 10.51
C GLY A 15 -0.99 -21.00 9.00
N ASN A 16 -0.23 -21.67 8.12
CA ASN A 16 -0.52 -21.66 6.69
C ASN A 16 -1.63 -22.67 6.36
N PRO A 17 -2.56 -22.32 5.46
CA PRO A 17 -3.64 -23.22 5.07
C PRO A 17 -3.10 -24.46 4.33
N ILE A 18 -3.48 -25.65 4.81
CA ILE A 18 -3.19 -26.95 4.21
C ILE A 18 -4.39 -27.46 3.40
N LYS A 19 -5.60 -27.31 3.96
CA LYS A 19 -6.81 -27.88 3.38
C LYS A 19 -8.04 -27.04 3.68
N ALA A 20 -8.86 -26.80 2.65
CA ALA A 20 -10.13 -26.13 2.80
C ALA A 20 -11.14 -27.01 3.55
N THR A 21 -11.85 -26.42 4.51
CA THR A 21 -12.99 -27.06 5.17
C THR A 21 -14.30 -26.61 4.50
N ASN A 22 -15.41 -27.25 4.88
CA ASN A 22 -16.76 -26.81 4.48
C ASN A 22 -17.35 -25.77 5.46
N GLU A 23 -16.55 -25.28 6.40
CA GLU A 23 -16.97 -24.31 7.41
C GLU A 23 -16.50 -22.90 7.02
N SER A 24 -17.22 -21.89 7.51
CA SER A 24 -16.84 -20.49 7.43
C SER A 24 -17.05 -19.83 8.78
N PHE A 25 -16.31 -18.76 9.04
CA PHE A 25 -16.46 -17.99 10.27
C PHE A 25 -16.37 -16.50 9.97
N SER A 26 -16.99 -15.71 10.83
CA SER A 26 -17.02 -14.26 10.69
C SER A 26 -15.86 -13.62 11.46
N ILE A 27 -15.16 -12.73 10.78
CA ILE A 27 -14.08 -11.91 11.33
C ILE A 27 -14.50 -10.45 11.22
N ALA A 28 -14.21 -9.68 12.27
CA ALA A 28 -14.36 -8.23 12.24
C ALA A 28 -13.09 -7.58 11.68
N ILE A 29 -13.24 -6.77 10.64
CA ILE A 29 -12.22 -5.82 10.20
C ILE A 29 -12.28 -4.61 11.13
N GLU A 30 -11.15 -4.36 11.78
CA GLU A 30 -10.97 -3.33 12.79
C GLU A 30 -10.16 -2.14 12.24
N PRO A 31 -10.26 -0.96 12.89
CA PRO A 31 -9.38 0.16 12.60
C PRO A 31 -7.90 -0.21 12.79
N ILE A 32 -7.06 0.22 11.83
CA ILE A 32 -5.62 0.00 11.80
C ILE A 32 -4.99 0.61 13.04
N VAL A 33 -4.26 -0.21 13.80
CA VAL A 33 -3.52 0.23 14.98
C VAL A 33 -2.11 0.72 14.61
N PRO A 34 -1.39 1.46 15.49
CA PRO A 34 -0.07 2.02 15.17
C PRO A 34 0.95 1.01 14.66
N ARG A 35 0.92 -0.24 15.17
CA ARG A 35 1.80 -1.32 14.69
C ARG A 35 1.54 -1.67 13.22
N GLN A 36 0.28 -1.82 12.84
CA GLN A 36 -0.13 -2.09 11.45
C GLN A 36 0.20 -0.89 10.57
N PHE A 37 -0.06 0.33 11.04
CA PHE A 37 0.32 1.55 10.34
C PHE A 37 1.83 1.62 10.04
N GLY A 38 2.68 1.33 11.02
CA GLY A 38 4.13 1.30 10.82
C GLY A 38 4.57 0.22 9.81
N ALA A 39 3.92 -0.94 9.82
CA ALA A 39 4.18 -1.99 8.83
C ALA A 39 3.75 -1.57 7.41
N LEU A 40 2.58 -0.95 7.26
CA LEU A 40 2.11 -0.39 5.98
C LEU A 40 3.07 0.69 5.47
N ALA A 41 3.53 1.59 6.34
CA ALA A 41 4.51 2.61 5.97
C ALA A 41 5.82 1.99 5.44
N LYS A 42 6.25 0.86 6.00
CA LYS A 42 7.42 0.12 5.50
C LYS A 42 7.19 -0.47 4.11
N VAL A 43 6.06 -1.15 3.89
CA VAL A 43 5.70 -1.70 2.58
C VAL A 43 5.61 -0.59 1.53
N PHE A 44 5.01 0.55 1.87
CA PHE A 44 4.94 1.71 0.99
C PHE A 44 6.34 2.25 0.63
N ASN A 45 7.24 2.33 1.59
CA ASN A 45 8.63 2.75 1.36
C ASN A 45 9.39 1.78 0.44
N GLU A 46 9.15 0.47 0.59
CA GLU A 46 9.73 -0.54 -0.29
C GLU A 46 9.17 -0.42 -1.70
N MET A 47 7.86 -0.26 -1.86
CA MET A 47 7.22 -0.02 -3.17
C MET A 47 7.78 1.23 -3.85
N GLN A 48 8.01 2.31 -3.10
CA GLN A 48 8.61 3.54 -3.62
C GLN A 48 10.05 3.30 -4.11
N LYS A 49 10.84 2.51 -3.39
CA LYS A 49 12.21 2.13 -3.81
C LYS A 49 12.17 1.23 -5.04
N ASP A 50 11.22 0.30 -5.11
CA ASP A 50 11.04 -0.59 -6.25
C ASP A 50 10.67 0.23 -7.50
N LEU A 51 9.77 1.23 -7.37
CA LEU A 51 9.44 2.17 -8.44
C LEU A 51 10.64 2.99 -8.93
N GLN A 52 11.53 3.39 -8.02
CA GLN A 52 12.72 4.17 -8.39
C GLN A 52 13.79 3.33 -9.10
N LYS A 53 13.87 2.03 -8.81
CA LYS A 53 14.95 1.15 -9.26
C LYS A 53 14.56 0.23 -10.42
N ASN A 54 13.27 -0.01 -10.62
CA ASN A 54 12.77 -0.93 -11.64
C ASN A 54 12.10 -0.13 -12.77
N GLU A 55 12.80 0.01 -13.89
CA GLU A 55 12.29 0.72 -15.07
C GLU A 55 11.03 0.10 -15.67
N GLU A 56 10.90 -1.23 -15.61
CA GLU A 56 9.72 -1.93 -16.11
C GLU A 56 8.51 -1.61 -15.24
N PHE A 57 8.64 -1.77 -13.92
CA PHE A 57 7.59 -1.41 -12.97
C PHE A 57 7.22 0.08 -13.06
N ARG A 58 8.22 0.95 -13.22
CA ARG A 58 8.04 2.38 -13.46
C ARG A 58 7.26 2.66 -14.74
N LYS A 59 7.59 1.98 -15.85
CA LYS A 59 6.89 2.12 -17.13
C LYS A 59 5.46 1.60 -17.06
N THR A 60 5.21 0.49 -16.36
CA THR A 60 3.85 -0.03 -16.19
C THR A 60 2.99 0.94 -15.39
N VAL A 61 3.51 1.52 -14.31
CA VAL A 61 2.81 2.59 -13.58
C VAL A 61 2.60 3.81 -14.47
N GLN A 62 3.61 4.27 -15.20
CA GLN A 62 3.47 5.41 -16.12
C GLN A 62 2.39 5.17 -17.19
N ASN A 63 2.37 3.98 -17.81
CA ASN A 63 1.39 3.63 -18.83
C ASN A 63 -0.02 3.55 -18.28
N LEU A 64 -0.17 3.05 -17.04
CA LEU A 64 -1.48 3.01 -16.39
C LEU A 64 -2.02 4.42 -16.21
N PHE A 65 -1.22 5.34 -15.67
CA PHE A 65 -1.65 6.71 -15.38
C PHE A 65 -1.73 7.61 -16.63
N SER A 66 -0.92 7.35 -17.67
CA SER A 66 -1.02 8.08 -18.94
C SER A 66 -2.29 7.75 -19.72
N LEU A 67 -2.89 6.57 -19.51
CA LEU A 67 -4.22 6.24 -20.03
C LEU A 67 -5.34 7.06 -19.37
N PHE A 68 -5.11 7.62 -18.18
CA PHE A 68 -6.09 8.42 -17.45
C PHE A 68 -5.91 9.93 -17.61
N GLN A 69 -4.70 10.42 -17.93
CA GLN A 69 -4.44 11.83 -18.27
C GLN A 69 -3.30 11.97 -19.29
N GLU A 70 -3.55 12.65 -20.42
CA GLU A 70 -2.50 13.13 -21.31
C GLU A 70 -1.59 14.14 -20.58
N GLY A 71 -0.28 13.85 -20.50
CA GLY A 71 0.72 14.74 -19.90
C GLY A 71 1.14 14.42 -18.46
N PHE A 72 0.73 13.26 -17.93
CA PHE A 72 1.00 12.84 -16.54
C PHE A 72 2.49 12.49 -16.27
N ASP A 73 3.14 13.16 -15.31
CA ASP A 73 4.50 12.83 -14.84
C ASP A 73 4.45 12.02 -13.52
N LEU A 74 5.39 11.09 -13.33
CA LEU A 74 5.49 10.30 -12.07
C LEU A 74 5.70 11.18 -10.84
N GLN A 75 6.29 12.37 -11.01
CA GLN A 75 6.41 13.33 -9.92
C GLN A 75 5.04 13.81 -9.42
N ASP A 76 4.01 13.77 -10.26
CA ASP A 76 2.65 14.19 -9.92
C ASP A 76 1.91 13.12 -9.10
N ILE A 77 2.24 11.82 -9.21
CA ILE A 77 1.71 10.77 -8.31
C ILE A 77 2.05 11.06 -6.85
N PHE A 78 3.24 11.62 -6.62
CA PHE A 78 3.75 11.92 -5.28
C PHE A 78 3.37 13.33 -4.79
N ARG A 79 2.94 14.22 -5.70
CA ARG A 79 2.55 15.61 -5.38
C ARG A 79 1.05 15.86 -5.41
N SER A 80 0.27 15.07 -6.14
CA SER A 80 -1.18 15.23 -6.23
C SER A 80 -1.83 14.98 -4.88
N GLU A 81 -2.54 16.00 -4.41
CA GLU A 81 -3.42 15.97 -3.24
C GLU A 81 -4.79 15.37 -3.59
N GLU A 82 -5.07 15.11 -4.87
CA GLU A 82 -6.34 14.53 -5.34
C GLU A 82 -6.26 13.01 -5.37
N PHE A 83 -6.52 12.39 -4.22
CA PHE A 83 -6.67 10.95 -4.08
C PHE A 83 -8.18 10.62 -4.16
N ASN A 84 -8.62 9.97 -5.23
CA ASN A 84 -10.03 9.58 -5.39
C ASN A 84 -10.18 8.06 -5.14
N VAL A 85 -11.32 7.61 -4.62
CA VAL A 85 -11.68 6.19 -4.47
C VAL A 85 -11.50 5.39 -5.76
N PHE A 86 -11.78 5.98 -6.93
CA PHE A 86 -11.51 5.32 -8.22
C PHE A 86 -10.01 5.05 -8.42
N THR A 87 -9.14 5.98 -8.03
CA THR A 87 -7.68 5.80 -8.02
C THR A 87 -7.23 4.68 -7.09
N ILE A 88 -7.96 4.42 -5.99
CA ILE A 88 -7.68 3.29 -5.09
C ILE A 88 -8.01 1.97 -5.78
N LEU A 89 -9.19 1.85 -6.41
CA LEU A 89 -9.60 0.63 -7.10
C LEU A 89 -8.69 0.32 -8.30
N ASP A 90 -8.29 1.35 -9.06
CA ASP A 90 -7.34 1.19 -10.17
C ASP A 90 -5.94 0.80 -9.67
N ALA A 91 -5.48 1.40 -8.57
CA ALA A 91 -4.23 1.01 -7.93
C ALA A 91 -4.28 -0.44 -7.38
N LEU A 92 -5.43 -0.88 -6.87
CA LEU A 92 -5.64 -2.26 -6.45
C LEU A 92 -5.59 -3.20 -7.65
N GLY A 93 -6.29 -2.89 -8.75
CA GLY A 93 -6.22 -3.66 -10.00
C GLY A 93 -4.79 -3.82 -10.52
N PHE A 94 -4.02 -2.72 -10.54
CA PHE A 94 -2.60 -2.76 -10.89
C PHE A 94 -1.79 -3.67 -9.96
N LEU A 95 -2.00 -3.56 -8.64
CA LEU A 95 -1.28 -4.39 -7.67
C LEU A 95 -1.66 -5.86 -7.80
N ILE A 96 -2.91 -6.21 -8.12
CA ILE A 96 -3.31 -7.59 -8.40
C ILE A 96 -2.51 -8.16 -9.56
N GLU A 97 -2.43 -7.42 -10.67
CA GLU A 97 -1.80 -7.90 -11.90
C GLU A 97 -0.27 -7.93 -11.81
N ASN A 98 0.33 -6.85 -11.29
CA ASN A 98 1.77 -6.60 -11.43
C ASN A 98 2.55 -6.83 -10.13
N ALA A 99 1.88 -6.79 -8.98
CA ALA A 99 2.52 -6.95 -7.68
C ALA A 99 1.65 -7.72 -6.66
N PRO A 100 1.11 -8.90 -7.00
CA PRO A 100 0.10 -9.58 -6.18
C PRO A 100 0.60 -9.87 -4.76
N LYS A 101 1.89 -10.20 -4.62
CA LYS A 101 2.53 -10.36 -3.30
C LYS A 101 2.49 -9.09 -2.45
N ARG A 102 2.65 -7.91 -3.05
CA ARG A 102 2.57 -6.62 -2.33
C ARG A 102 1.15 -6.33 -1.90
N LEU A 103 0.16 -6.65 -2.75
CA LEU A 103 -1.23 -6.52 -2.39
C LEU A 103 -1.59 -7.42 -1.20
N SER A 104 -1.28 -8.71 -1.26
CA SER A 104 -1.53 -9.65 -0.16
C SER A 104 -0.87 -9.22 1.14
N GLN A 105 0.33 -8.62 1.08
CA GLN A 105 0.98 -8.04 2.25
C GLN A 105 0.20 -6.86 2.82
N ILE A 106 -0.25 -5.92 1.98
CA ILE A 106 -1.04 -4.75 2.42
C ILE A 106 -2.35 -5.21 3.05
N VAL A 107 -3.09 -6.08 2.37
CA VAL A 107 -4.38 -6.63 2.84
C VAL A 107 -4.18 -7.42 4.12
N GLY A 108 -3.14 -8.25 4.22
CA GLY A 108 -2.81 -9.00 5.43
C GLY A 108 -2.45 -8.10 6.62
N ILE A 109 -1.66 -7.05 6.40
CA ILE A 109 -1.34 -6.09 7.46
C ILE A 109 -2.59 -5.35 7.92
N ALA A 110 -3.40 -4.85 6.98
CA ALA A 110 -4.56 -4.01 7.29
C ALA A 110 -5.71 -4.81 7.93
N SER A 111 -5.98 -6.03 7.44
CA SER A 111 -7.00 -6.93 8.02
C SER A 111 -6.54 -7.61 9.31
N GLY A 112 -5.23 -7.75 9.53
CA GLY A 112 -4.68 -8.60 10.59
C GLY A 112 -4.74 -10.10 10.28
N ILE A 113 -5.15 -10.48 9.07
CA ILE A 113 -5.21 -11.86 8.59
C ILE A 113 -3.86 -12.25 7.99
N ASN A 114 -3.42 -13.50 8.20
CA ASN A 114 -2.21 -13.99 7.56
C ASN A 114 -2.35 -13.94 6.01
N ALA A 115 -1.34 -13.42 5.31
CA ALA A 115 -1.34 -13.29 3.86
C ALA A 115 -1.55 -14.62 3.13
N THR A 116 -0.96 -15.73 3.59
CA THR A 116 -1.16 -17.04 2.95
C THR A 116 -2.59 -17.55 3.16
N TYR A 117 -3.23 -17.17 4.26
CA TYR A 117 -4.63 -17.47 4.54
C TYR A 117 -5.59 -16.66 3.67
N LEU A 118 -5.23 -15.40 3.38
CA LEU A 118 -5.96 -14.54 2.45
C LEU A 118 -5.90 -15.07 1.02
N GLU A 119 -4.70 -15.45 0.56
CA GLU A 119 -4.48 -15.97 -0.80
C GLU A 119 -5.18 -17.32 -1.05
N ALA A 120 -5.58 -18.02 0.01
CA ALA A 120 -6.34 -19.27 -0.10
C ALA A 120 -7.86 -19.06 -0.17
N GLN A 121 -8.36 -17.84 0.11
CA GLN A 121 -9.78 -17.53 -0.06
C GLN A 121 -10.17 -17.52 -1.55
N ASP A 122 -11.45 -17.73 -1.84
CA ASP A 122 -11.97 -17.39 -3.15
C ASP A 122 -11.90 -15.88 -3.41
N VAL A 123 -11.94 -15.53 -4.70
CA VAL A 123 -11.72 -14.16 -5.17
C VAL A 123 -12.76 -13.20 -4.60
N ASP A 124 -14.03 -13.59 -4.55
CA ASP A 124 -15.11 -12.76 -4.01
C ASP A 124 -14.87 -12.44 -2.53
N THR A 125 -14.57 -13.46 -1.73
CA THR A 125 -14.22 -13.28 -0.30
C THR A 125 -12.97 -12.41 -0.12
N TYR A 126 -11.97 -12.55 -0.98
CA TYR A 126 -10.77 -11.70 -0.93
C TYR A 126 -11.11 -10.22 -1.20
N PHE A 127 -12.02 -9.94 -2.15
CA PHE A 127 -12.49 -8.58 -2.42
C PHE A 127 -13.38 -8.04 -1.30
N ASP A 128 -14.27 -8.85 -0.70
CA ASP A 128 -15.06 -8.45 0.47
C ASP A 128 -14.16 -7.97 1.62
N ILE A 129 -13.01 -8.62 1.82
CA ILE A 129 -12.01 -8.21 2.82
C ILE A 129 -11.41 -6.85 2.45
N ILE A 130 -11.05 -6.63 1.18
CA ILE A 130 -10.50 -5.35 0.71
C ILE A 130 -11.51 -4.22 0.91
N GLU A 131 -12.77 -4.43 0.53
CA GLU A 131 -13.83 -3.45 0.68
C GLU A 131 -14.06 -3.08 2.13
N ALA A 132 -14.14 -4.08 3.02
CA ALA A 132 -14.27 -3.87 4.45
C ALA A 132 -13.07 -3.12 5.06
N ILE A 133 -11.85 -3.35 4.55
CA ILE A 133 -10.66 -2.57 4.95
C ILE A 133 -10.83 -1.11 4.54
N ILE A 134 -11.23 -0.84 3.30
CA ILE A 134 -11.43 0.51 2.76
C ILE A 134 -12.48 1.26 3.58
N GLU A 135 -13.62 0.63 3.82
CA GLU A 135 -14.73 1.19 4.58
C GLU A 135 -14.34 1.56 6.01
N VAL A 136 -13.62 0.67 6.70
CA VAL A 136 -13.30 0.84 8.13
C VAL A 136 -12.16 1.85 8.35
N ASN A 137 -11.20 1.93 7.42
CA ASN A 137 -9.90 2.55 7.72
C ASN A 137 -9.65 3.91 7.10
N ASP A 138 -10.52 4.42 6.23
CA ASP A 138 -10.27 5.67 5.48
C ASP A 138 -8.85 5.62 4.87
N ILE A 139 -8.69 4.71 3.91
CA ILE A 139 -7.38 4.38 3.33
C ILE A 139 -6.70 5.61 2.72
N GLU A 140 -7.48 6.54 2.18
CA GLU A 140 -7.01 7.85 1.73
C GLU A 140 -6.26 8.60 2.83
N LYS A 141 -6.85 8.71 4.02
CA LYS A 141 -6.23 9.36 5.18
C LYS A 141 -5.00 8.62 5.68
N VAL A 142 -5.00 7.28 5.64
CA VAL A 142 -3.84 6.46 6.01
C VAL A 142 -2.67 6.73 5.07
N VAL A 143 -2.90 6.66 3.76
CA VAL A 143 -1.88 6.94 2.73
C VAL A 143 -1.34 8.36 2.85
N SER A 144 -2.23 9.35 3.04
CA SER A 144 -1.85 10.75 3.23
C SER A 144 -0.95 10.97 4.45
N ARG A 145 -1.22 10.27 5.57
CA ARG A 145 -0.37 10.31 6.77
C ARG A 145 1.01 9.69 6.51
N ILE A 146 1.08 8.59 5.76
CA ILE A 146 2.36 7.96 5.38
C ILE A 146 3.18 8.93 4.52
N LYS A 147 2.58 9.52 3.47
CA LYS A 147 3.23 10.52 2.61
C LYS A 147 3.76 11.71 3.43
N ALA A 148 2.95 12.24 4.35
CA ALA A 148 3.34 13.37 5.20
C ALA A 148 4.53 13.03 6.11
N LEU A 149 4.57 11.82 6.68
CA LEU A 149 5.70 11.36 7.49
C LEU A 149 6.96 11.22 6.66
N GLN A 150 6.88 10.61 5.47
CA GLN A 150 8.03 10.52 4.57
C GLN A 150 8.57 11.89 4.15
N LYS A 151 7.70 12.86 3.84
CA LYS A 151 8.11 14.24 3.51
C LYS A 151 8.86 14.89 4.68
N LYS A 152 8.37 14.72 5.91
CA LYS A 152 9.03 15.26 7.12
C LYS A 152 10.38 14.59 7.37
N LEU A 153 10.45 13.27 7.24
CA LEU A 153 11.70 12.53 7.38
C LEU A 153 12.70 12.90 6.28
N GLY A 154 12.27 12.97 5.03
CA GLY A 154 13.13 13.39 3.91
C GLY A 154 13.69 14.80 4.09
N LYS A 155 12.89 15.75 4.57
CA LYS A 155 13.36 17.09 4.94
C LYS A 155 14.37 17.07 6.10
N ALA A 156 14.15 16.25 7.11
CA ALA A 156 15.08 16.10 8.22
C ALA A 156 16.40 15.48 7.78
N PHE A 157 16.38 14.45 6.93
CA PHE A 157 17.58 13.86 6.34
C PHE A 157 18.32 14.84 5.42
N ALA A 158 17.60 15.61 4.60
CA ALA A 158 18.20 16.64 3.75
C ALA A 158 18.84 17.77 4.58
N PHE A 159 18.23 18.14 5.70
CA PHE A 159 18.79 19.13 6.64
C PHE A 159 20.04 18.60 7.38
N MET A 160 20.12 17.29 7.62
CA MET A 160 21.26 16.65 8.29
C MET A 160 22.39 16.25 7.35
N MET A 161 22.16 16.23 6.03
CA MET A 161 23.24 16.02 5.06
C MET A 161 24.11 17.29 5.01
N PRO A 162 25.44 17.15 5.08
CA PRO A 162 26.33 18.29 4.89
C PRO A 162 26.04 18.90 3.53
N LYS A 163 25.76 20.20 3.50
CA LYS A 163 25.60 20.95 2.26
C LYS A 163 26.89 20.81 1.46
N THR A 164 26.79 20.47 0.18
CA THR A 164 27.95 20.53 -0.70
C THR A 164 28.37 22.00 -0.87
N ASP A 165 29.66 22.24 -1.07
CA ASP A 165 30.25 23.58 -1.15
C ASP A 165 29.55 24.52 -2.16
N GLU A 166 28.84 23.96 -3.16
CA GLU A 166 28.04 24.70 -4.14
C GLU A 166 26.76 25.36 -3.57
N GLU A 167 26.15 24.79 -2.52
CA GLU A 167 24.97 25.38 -1.86
C GLU A 167 25.34 26.49 -0.85
N GLU A 168 26.55 26.45 -0.29
CA GLU A 168 27.07 27.54 0.55
C GLU A 168 27.46 28.76 -0.30
N ALA A 169 28.05 28.52 -1.49
CA ALA A 169 28.43 29.59 -2.42
C ALA A 169 27.20 30.39 -2.95
N ARG A 170 26.05 29.74 -3.15
CA ARG A 170 24.81 30.39 -3.60
C ARG A 170 24.08 31.17 -2.50
N ASN A 171 24.20 30.75 -1.24
CA ASN A 171 23.57 31.45 -0.11
C ASN A 171 24.43 32.59 0.45
N ALA A 172 25.73 32.62 0.14
CA ALA A 172 26.64 33.72 0.50
C ALA A 172 26.57 34.94 -0.45
N THR A 173 25.81 34.85 -1.55
CA THR A 173 25.64 35.89 -2.56
C THR A 173 24.22 36.45 -2.67
N SER A 174 23.32 36.09 -1.75
CA SER A 174 21.98 36.67 -1.60
C SER A 174 21.90 37.61 -0.39
#